data_AF-A0A8G1UC03-F1
#
_entry.id   AF-A0A8G1UC03-F1
#
_cell.length_a   1.000
_cell.length_b   1.000
_cell.length_c   1.000
_cell.angle_alpha   90.00
_cell.angle_beta   90.00
_cell.angle_gamma   90.00
#
_symmetry.space_group_name_H-M   'P 1'
#
loop_
_entity.id
_entity.type
_entity.pdbx_description
1 polymer ?
#
loop_
_entity_poly.entity_id
_entity_poly.type
_entity_poly.pdbx_seq_one_letter_code
_entity_poly.pdbx_strand_id
1 'polypeptide(L)'
;MTISDPSVRSPRVTAYADARAVLDHPLLVPEPAGAAAGAADPPVGSLAWLRASVARFTGDPQAHARRRARAEAGLAGLDPRDLRQAAAGSPVGADDRHTVVRLLAEELGLPDPDAVAEAVVTVCAGYFGEELDPARAQAADEAVASLLARTTRPTRPARPARPARPAGKDDADGTESTDDEDGTDDTEAAAQRIGLLVQACDATARLVEHARRAAPNGLPPGGADVLLAEVLRQDPPVTVLRRRALADARVGGLDLRAGEVVLVDVAAAAPDAPADGAPDGPAPLAFGAGPHRCPGRAQAVALAAGLLERDDPAAQVTGAVARALDLAATWTAWDGRPLAVDDRVHTPHKAIRRIADHLVDHLAELEARMAGREPQPDHWHASATTTPADLAPFTAEDLDEARSRLVRLGHVWADRLGSLSDAQLDRSPGRGWSFRLLAAHVAGSLDYYAGAVGRPGAGAGPEGRE
;
A
#
# COMPACT_ATOMS: atom_id res chain seq x y z
N MET A 1 -33.07 9.57 -17.28
CA MET A 1 -32.61 10.08 -18.59
C MET A 1 -32.67 11.61 -18.56
N THR A 2 -31.61 12.25 -18.07
CA THR A 2 -31.44 13.70 -18.17
C THR A 2 -30.60 13.93 -19.42
N ILE A 3 -31.20 14.50 -20.46
CA ILE A 3 -30.50 14.85 -21.69
C ILE A 3 -29.44 15.90 -21.31
N SER A 4 -28.18 15.50 -21.24
CA SER A 4 -27.07 16.44 -21.15
C SER A 4 -27.00 17.18 -22.49
N ASP A 5 -27.06 18.51 -22.42
CA ASP A 5 -26.87 19.40 -23.55
C ASP A 5 -25.47 19.14 -24.17
N PRO A 6 -25.38 18.68 -25.43
CA PRO A 6 -24.11 18.41 -26.10
C PRO A 6 -23.26 19.68 -26.36
N SER A 7 -23.77 20.87 -26.03
CA SER A 7 -23.08 22.15 -26.23
C SER A 7 -22.17 22.59 -25.08
N VAL A 8 -22.27 21.99 -23.87
CA VAL A 8 -21.41 22.35 -22.74
C VAL A 8 -20.27 21.33 -22.60
N ARG A 9 -19.16 21.58 -23.28
CA ARG A 9 -17.91 20.86 -22.99
C ARG A 9 -17.40 21.36 -21.64
N SER A 10 -17.37 20.48 -20.64
CA SER A 10 -16.68 20.76 -19.37
C SER A 10 -15.25 21.26 -19.66
N PRO A 11 -14.83 22.40 -19.08
CA PRO A 11 -13.47 22.91 -19.26
C PRO A 11 -12.45 21.82 -18.86
N ARG A 12 -11.39 21.68 -19.65
CA ARG A 12 -10.31 20.72 -19.40
C ARG A 12 -9.00 21.45 -19.17
N VAL A 13 -8.29 21.05 -18.12
CA VAL A 13 -7.02 21.63 -17.69
C VAL A 13 -5.91 20.62 -17.92
N THR A 14 -4.86 21.04 -18.63
CA THR A 14 -3.73 20.20 -19.03
C THR A 14 -2.38 20.76 -18.59
N ALA A 15 -2.29 22.03 -18.14
CA ALA A 15 -1.06 22.59 -17.61
C ALA A 15 -0.88 22.22 -16.13
N TYR A 16 0.33 21.82 -15.71
CA TYR A 16 0.61 21.37 -14.34
C TYR A 16 0.16 22.39 -13.27
N ALA A 17 0.52 23.68 -13.45
CA ALA A 17 0.20 24.73 -12.48
C ALA A 17 -1.31 24.92 -12.31
N ASP A 18 -2.06 24.96 -13.42
CA ASP A 18 -3.52 25.10 -13.39
C ASP A 18 -4.20 23.84 -12.83
N ALA A 19 -3.71 22.65 -13.21
CA ALA A 19 -4.17 21.38 -12.67
C ALA A 19 -3.98 21.31 -11.15
N ARG A 20 -2.79 21.68 -10.66
CA ARG A 20 -2.47 21.75 -9.23
C ARG A 20 -3.39 22.75 -8.51
N ALA A 21 -3.60 23.94 -9.08
CA ALA A 21 -4.47 24.97 -8.52
C ALA A 21 -5.93 24.49 -8.42
N VAL A 22 -6.45 23.82 -9.45
CA VAL A 22 -7.80 23.23 -9.43
C VAL A 22 -7.93 22.15 -8.35
N LEU A 23 -6.92 21.31 -8.18
CA LEU A 23 -6.95 20.23 -7.19
C LEU A 23 -6.78 20.73 -5.75
N ASP A 24 -6.09 21.86 -5.54
CA ASP A 24 -5.94 22.51 -4.22
C ASP A 24 -7.16 23.34 -3.80
N HIS A 25 -8.00 23.74 -4.76
CA HIS A 25 -9.05 24.70 -4.48
C HIS A 25 -10.16 24.09 -3.59
N PRO A 26 -10.47 24.71 -2.43
CA PRO A 26 -11.36 24.11 -1.42
C PRO A 26 -12.83 23.99 -1.86
N LEU A 27 -13.25 24.77 -2.86
CA LEU A 27 -14.62 24.71 -3.42
C LEU A 27 -14.74 23.78 -4.64
N LEU A 28 -13.62 23.21 -5.11
CA LEU A 28 -13.60 22.28 -6.23
C LEU A 28 -13.43 20.87 -5.68
N VAL A 29 -14.55 20.17 -5.51
CA VAL A 29 -14.60 18.85 -4.85
C VAL A 29 -14.84 17.74 -5.87
N PRO A 30 -14.49 16.47 -5.58
CA PRO A 30 -14.98 15.35 -6.37
C PRO A 30 -16.52 15.34 -6.41
N GLU A 31 -17.07 14.75 -7.47
CA GLU A 31 -18.52 14.67 -7.68
C GLU A 31 -19.25 14.10 -6.45
N PRO A 32 -20.13 14.88 -5.78
CA PRO A 32 -20.85 14.37 -4.61
C PRO A 32 -21.86 13.27 -4.96
N ALA A 33 -22.10 12.36 -4.02
CA ALA A 33 -23.13 11.33 -4.15
C ALA A 33 -24.51 12.00 -3.98
N GLY A 34 -25.16 12.36 -5.10
CA GLY A 34 -26.48 12.99 -5.05
C GLY A 34 -26.87 13.85 -6.25
N ALA A 35 -25.99 14.12 -7.20
CA ALA A 35 -26.38 14.85 -8.40
C ALA A 35 -27.28 14.05 -9.38
N ALA A 36 -27.43 12.73 -9.19
CA ALA A 36 -28.11 11.84 -10.14
C ALA A 36 -29.11 10.81 -9.56
N ALA A 37 -29.21 10.63 -8.23
CA ALA A 37 -30.04 9.57 -7.63
C ALA A 37 -31.03 10.16 -6.60
N GLY A 38 -32.31 10.20 -6.95
CA GLY A 38 -33.39 10.88 -6.23
C GLY A 38 -33.93 10.20 -4.97
N ALA A 39 -33.08 9.58 -4.14
CA ALA A 39 -33.47 9.13 -2.82
C ALA A 39 -32.71 9.96 -1.76
N ALA A 40 -33.45 10.74 -0.97
CA ALA A 40 -32.88 11.59 0.08
C ALA A 40 -32.22 10.80 1.22
N ASP A 41 -32.50 9.49 1.30
CA ASP A 41 -31.96 8.58 2.32
C ASP A 41 -31.83 7.14 1.77
N PRO A 42 -30.66 6.76 1.22
CA PRO A 42 -30.46 5.43 0.64
C PRO A 42 -30.40 4.34 1.73
N PRO A 43 -30.94 3.12 1.48
CA PRO A 43 -30.94 2.04 2.47
C PRO A 43 -29.53 1.69 2.95
N VAL A 44 -29.32 1.62 4.26
CA VAL A 44 -28.04 1.20 4.86
C VAL A 44 -27.62 -0.17 4.32
N GLY A 45 -26.36 -0.29 3.93
CA GLY A 45 -25.84 -1.50 3.29
C GLY A 45 -26.07 -1.59 1.78
N SER A 46 -26.69 -0.59 1.14
CA SER A 46 -26.75 -0.49 -0.33
C SER A 46 -25.52 0.21 -0.92
N LEU A 47 -25.28 0.03 -2.22
CA LEU A 47 -24.27 0.76 -2.98
C LEU A 47 -24.51 2.28 -2.97
N ALA A 48 -25.78 2.69 -3.03
CA ALA A 48 -26.16 4.10 -2.92
C ALA A 48 -25.80 4.68 -1.55
N TRP A 49 -26.05 3.93 -0.47
CA TRP A 49 -25.65 4.32 0.89
C TRP A 49 -24.15 4.40 1.05
N LEU A 50 -23.41 3.40 0.55
CA LEU A 50 -21.95 3.42 0.61
C LEU A 50 -21.40 4.67 -0.06
N ARG A 51 -21.89 5.01 -1.27
CA ARG A 51 -21.48 6.22 -1.98
C ARG A 51 -21.83 7.50 -1.19
N ALA A 52 -23.00 7.58 -0.58
CA ALA A 52 -23.41 8.72 0.24
C ALA A 52 -22.58 8.86 1.54
N SER A 53 -21.96 7.77 2.01
CA SER A 53 -21.31 7.70 3.32
C SER A 53 -19.78 7.83 3.27
N VAL A 54 -19.14 7.62 2.12
CA VAL A 54 -17.68 7.73 1.98
C VAL A 54 -17.19 9.16 1.80
N ALA A 55 -16.00 9.46 2.32
CA ALA A 55 -15.36 10.78 2.18
C ALA A 55 -15.27 11.24 0.71
N ARG A 56 -14.96 10.33 -0.23
CA ARG A 56 -14.73 10.65 -1.65
C ARG A 56 -15.87 11.42 -2.29
N PHE A 57 -17.12 11.08 -1.99
CA PHE A 57 -18.31 11.67 -2.60
C PHE A 57 -19.01 12.66 -1.66
N THR A 58 -18.29 13.20 -0.67
CA THR A 58 -18.81 14.18 0.28
C THR A 58 -18.47 15.58 -0.17
N GLY A 59 -19.49 16.39 -0.49
CA GLY A 59 -19.32 17.80 -0.89
C GLY A 59 -19.19 18.77 0.28
N ASP A 60 -19.78 18.46 1.45
CA ASP A 60 -19.65 19.30 2.64
C ASP A 60 -18.23 19.21 3.23
N PRO A 61 -17.49 20.33 3.37
CA PRO A 61 -16.10 20.31 3.83
C PRO A 61 -15.89 19.71 5.23
N GLN A 62 -16.81 19.95 6.17
CA GLN A 62 -16.69 19.47 7.55
C GLN A 62 -16.93 17.96 7.63
N ALA A 63 -17.98 17.47 6.98
CA ALA A 63 -18.26 16.04 6.85
C ALA A 63 -17.15 15.31 6.08
N HIS A 64 -16.63 15.92 5.01
CA HIS A 64 -15.49 15.38 4.28
C HIS A 64 -14.26 15.24 5.19
N ALA A 65 -13.90 16.28 5.93
CA ALA A 65 -12.74 16.24 6.85
C ALA A 65 -12.90 15.14 7.90
N ARG A 66 -14.09 15.03 8.51
CA ARG A 66 -14.41 14.00 9.50
C ARG A 66 -14.31 12.58 8.93
N ARG A 67 -14.93 12.32 7.77
CA ARG A 67 -14.89 11.01 7.11
C ARG A 67 -13.49 10.65 6.62
N ARG A 68 -12.75 11.64 6.10
CA ARG A 68 -11.35 11.48 5.69
C ARG A 68 -10.48 11.07 6.87
N ALA A 69 -10.64 11.69 8.03
CA ALA A 69 -9.87 11.34 9.23
C ALA A 69 -10.09 9.88 9.63
N ARG A 70 -11.32 9.35 9.54
CA ARG A 70 -11.58 7.91 9.78
C ARG A 70 -10.89 7.00 8.75
N ALA A 71 -10.91 7.38 7.48
CA ALA A 71 -10.20 6.63 6.43
C ALA A 71 -8.67 6.65 6.65
N GLU A 72 -8.10 7.80 7.02
CA GLU A 72 -6.68 7.93 7.33
C GLU A 72 -6.28 7.16 8.59
N ALA A 73 -7.14 7.10 9.61
CA ALA A 73 -6.93 6.27 10.79
C ALA A 73 -6.87 4.77 10.44
N GLY A 74 -7.74 4.30 9.53
CA GLY A 74 -7.67 2.93 9.02
C GLY A 74 -6.38 2.62 8.26
N LEU A 75 -5.88 3.58 7.48
CA LEU A 75 -4.62 3.46 6.74
C LEU A 75 -3.37 3.53 7.62
N ALA A 76 -3.44 4.24 8.76
CA ALA A 76 -2.31 4.39 9.68
C ALA A 76 -1.86 3.05 10.28
N GLY A 77 -2.76 2.07 10.38
CA GLY A 77 -2.44 0.70 10.80
C GLY A 77 -1.80 -0.18 9.74
N LEU A 78 -1.74 0.28 8.48
CA LEU A 78 -1.23 -0.49 7.35
C LEU A 78 0.18 -0.04 6.97
N ASP A 79 1.20 -0.76 7.43
CA ASP A 79 2.59 -0.50 7.04
C ASP A 79 2.78 -0.85 5.55
N PRO A 80 3.17 0.11 4.69
CA PRO A 80 3.46 -0.18 3.29
C PRO A 80 4.53 -1.26 3.09
N ARG A 81 5.47 -1.44 4.03
CA ARG A 81 6.50 -2.48 3.93
C ARG A 81 5.88 -3.88 4.03
N ASP A 82 4.99 -4.07 5.00
CA ASP A 82 4.30 -5.35 5.21
C ASP A 82 3.41 -5.68 4.01
N LEU A 83 2.69 -4.69 3.48
CA LEU A 83 1.88 -4.84 2.26
C LEU A 83 2.72 -5.22 1.03
N ARG A 84 3.87 -4.58 0.82
CA ARG A 84 4.80 -4.91 -0.28
C ARG A 84 5.29 -6.34 -0.16
N GLN A 85 5.72 -6.75 1.03
CA GLN A 85 6.20 -8.10 1.29
C GLN A 85 5.09 -9.15 1.07
N ALA A 86 3.89 -8.89 1.59
CA ALA A 86 2.75 -9.79 1.45
C ALA A 86 2.31 -9.92 -0.03
N ALA A 87 2.34 -8.83 -0.79
CA ALA A 87 2.09 -8.84 -2.23
C ALA A 87 3.16 -9.64 -3.00
N ALA A 88 4.44 -9.45 -2.67
CA ALA A 88 5.54 -10.16 -3.32
C ALA A 88 5.55 -11.67 -3.02
N GLY A 89 5.06 -12.06 -1.84
CA GLY A 89 4.85 -13.47 -1.46
C GLY A 89 3.49 -14.06 -1.86
N SER A 90 2.65 -13.32 -2.59
CA SER A 90 1.33 -13.82 -2.99
C SER A 90 1.41 -14.84 -4.14
N PRO A 91 0.41 -15.73 -4.31
CA PRO A 91 0.36 -16.64 -5.44
C PRO A 91 0.32 -15.90 -6.78
N VAL A 92 1.03 -16.43 -7.79
CA VAL A 92 0.97 -15.95 -9.18
C VAL A 92 -0.31 -16.43 -9.88
N GLY A 93 -0.76 -15.67 -10.88
CA GLY A 93 -1.89 -16.04 -11.75
C GLY A 93 -3.29 -15.76 -11.20
N ALA A 94 -3.41 -15.28 -9.96
CA ALA A 94 -4.66 -14.74 -9.43
C ALA A 94 -4.98 -13.35 -10.03
N ASP A 95 -6.26 -12.97 -10.06
CA ASP A 95 -6.68 -11.59 -10.36
C ASP A 95 -6.03 -10.64 -9.34
N ASP A 96 -5.26 -9.65 -9.82
CA ASP A 96 -4.58 -8.70 -8.96
C ASP A 96 -5.57 -7.83 -8.17
N ARG A 97 -6.79 -7.61 -8.68
CA ARG A 97 -7.86 -6.93 -7.93
C ARG A 97 -8.21 -7.71 -6.67
N HIS A 98 -8.43 -9.02 -6.82
CA HIS A 98 -8.72 -9.90 -5.71
C HIS A 98 -7.54 -9.95 -4.73
N THR A 99 -6.31 -10.10 -5.26
CA THR A 99 -5.09 -10.15 -4.44
C THR A 99 -4.91 -8.88 -3.60
N VAL A 100 -5.05 -7.71 -4.20
CA VAL A 100 -4.94 -6.40 -3.51
C VAL A 100 -5.94 -6.31 -2.37
N VAL A 101 -7.21 -6.64 -2.62
CA VAL A 101 -8.25 -6.51 -1.61
C VAL A 101 -8.08 -7.54 -0.49
N ARG A 102 -7.75 -8.79 -0.84
CA ARG A 102 -7.51 -9.86 0.15
C ARG A 102 -6.40 -9.47 1.12
N LEU A 103 -5.28 -8.97 0.61
CA LEU A 103 -4.15 -8.52 1.44
C LEU A 103 -4.51 -7.34 2.34
N LEU A 104 -5.24 -6.35 1.83
CA LEU A 104 -5.73 -5.23 2.64
C LEU A 104 -6.71 -5.70 3.72
N ALA A 105 -7.59 -6.65 3.40
CA ALA A 105 -8.54 -7.21 4.34
C ALA A 105 -7.84 -8.01 5.46
N GLU A 106 -6.79 -8.77 5.13
CA GLU A 106 -5.93 -9.48 6.08
C GLU A 106 -5.27 -8.51 7.06
N GLU A 107 -4.60 -7.47 6.55
CA GLU A 107 -3.89 -6.50 7.39
C GLU A 107 -4.85 -5.63 8.22
N LEU A 108 -6.06 -5.37 7.71
CA LEU A 108 -7.12 -4.71 8.48
C LEU A 108 -7.78 -5.65 9.52
N GLY A 109 -7.40 -6.92 9.58
CA GLY A 109 -7.97 -7.90 10.50
C GLY A 109 -9.43 -8.28 10.22
N LEU A 110 -9.86 -8.14 8.97
CA LEU A 110 -11.23 -8.49 8.56
C LEU A 110 -11.41 -10.01 8.48
N PRO A 111 -12.57 -10.54 8.90
CA PRO A 111 -12.85 -11.96 8.78
C PRO A 111 -13.07 -12.36 7.32
N ASP A 112 -12.57 -13.55 6.96
CA ASP A 112 -12.72 -14.14 5.63
C ASP A 112 -12.26 -13.22 4.47
N PRO A 113 -10.94 -12.96 4.36
CA PRO A 113 -10.38 -12.01 3.41
C PRO A 113 -10.69 -12.32 1.94
N ASP A 114 -10.81 -13.59 1.58
CA ASP A 114 -11.19 -14.02 0.24
C ASP A 114 -12.64 -13.60 -0.09
N ALA A 115 -13.60 -13.87 0.82
CA ALA A 115 -14.97 -13.42 0.62
C ALA A 115 -15.11 -11.89 0.62
N VAL A 116 -14.26 -11.18 1.39
CA VAL A 116 -14.17 -9.71 1.32
C VAL A 116 -13.72 -9.27 -0.07
N ALA A 117 -12.69 -9.90 -0.63
CA ALA A 117 -12.18 -9.58 -1.96
C ALA A 117 -13.21 -9.83 -3.06
N GLU A 118 -13.91 -10.97 -3.04
CA GLU A 118 -15.00 -11.28 -3.98
C GLU A 118 -16.14 -10.25 -3.92
N ALA A 119 -16.57 -9.87 -2.71
CA ALA A 119 -17.61 -8.87 -2.53
C ALA A 119 -17.16 -7.49 -3.03
N VAL A 120 -15.93 -7.06 -2.73
CA VAL A 120 -15.40 -5.77 -3.21
C VAL A 120 -15.29 -5.74 -4.73
N VAL A 121 -14.83 -6.81 -5.37
CA VAL A 121 -14.79 -6.90 -6.86
C VAL A 121 -16.19 -6.73 -7.44
N THR A 122 -17.23 -7.28 -6.79
CA THR A 122 -18.63 -7.08 -7.18
C THR A 122 -19.07 -5.63 -7.03
N VAL A 123 -18.74 -4.98 -5.90
CA VAL A 123 -19.07 -3.57 -5.63
C VAL A 123 -18.39 -2.60 -6.61
N CYS A 124 -17.15 -2.89 -7.03
CA CYS A 124 -16.39 -2.03 -7.94
C CYS A 124 -17.13 -1.74 -9.26
N ALA A 125 -17.95 -2.69 -9.73
CA ALA A 125 -18.67 -2.58 -11.00
C ALA A 125 -19.60 -1.35 -11.13
N GLY A 126 -20.15 -0.84 -10.02
CA GLY A 126 -21.02 0.34 -10.01
C GLY A 126 -20.55 1.45 -9.08
N TYR A 127 -19.38 1.30 -8.44
CA TYR A 127 -18.94 2.22 -7.40
C TYR A 127 -18.72 3.64 -7.90
N PHE A 128 -18.32 3.83 -9.16
CA PHE A 128 -18.10 5.15 -9.75
C PHE A 128 -19.32 5.70 -10.51
N GLY A 129 -20.43 4.96 -10.54
CA GLY A 129 -21.73 5.43 -11.04
C GLY A 129 -22.08 4.92 -12.42
N GLU A 130 -21.42 3.84 -12.85
CA GLU A 130 -21.76 3.08 -14.05
C GLU A 130 -23.20 2.56 -13.96
N GLU A 131 -23.93 2.61 -15.07
CA GLU A 131 -25.27 2.02 -15.15
C GLU A 131 -25.15 0.49 -15.07
N LEU A 132 -25.75 -0.09 -14.02
CA LEU A 132 -25.87 -1.52 -13.82
C LEU A 132 -27.24 -2.00 -14.26
N ASP A 133 -27.29 -3.19 -14.86
CA ASP A 133 -28.56 -3.90 -15.00
C ASP A 133 -29.12 -4.28 -13.61
N PRO A 134 -30.44 -4.57 -13.50
CA PRO A 134 -31.06 -4.83 -12.20
C PRO A 134 -30.43 -5.99 -11.40
N ALA A 135 -29.94 -7.03 -12.07
CA ALA A 135 -29.34 -8.18 -11.40
C ALA A 135 -27.97 -7.83 -10.80
N ARG A 136 -27.16 -7.06 -11.54
CA ARG A 136 -25.86 -6.57 -11.05
C ARG A 136 -26.03 -5.50 -9.97
N ALA A 137 -27.05 -4.65 -10.07
CA ALA A 137 -27.36 -3.68 -9.02
C ALA A 137 -27.74 -4.39 -7.70
N GLN A 138 -28.61 -5.40 -7.77
CA GLN A 138 -28.97 -6.23 -6.63
C GLN A 138 -27.76 -6.95 -6.02
N ALA A 139 -26.90 -7.54 -6.86
CA ALA A 139 -25.68 -8.21 -6.40
C ALA A 139 -24.70 -7.23 -5.72
N ALA A 140 -24.60 -5.99 -6.21
CA ALA A 140 -23.77 -4.96 -5.58
C ALA A 140 -24.32 -4.56 -4.20
N ASP A 141 -25.63 -4.39 -4.07
CA ASP A 141 -26.27 -4.11 -2.78
C ASP A 141 -26.07 -5.27 -1.78
N GLU A 142 -26.25 -6.51 -2.22
CA GLU A 142 -25.97 -7.70 -1.39
C GLU A 142 -24.50 -7.76 -0.95
N ALA A 143 -23.57 -7.44 -1.85
CA ALA A 143 -22.15 -7.39 -1.54
C ALA A 143 -21.81 -6.27 -0.53
N VAL A 144 -22.40 -5.08 -0.64
CA VAL A 144 -22.20 -4.02 0.35
C VAL A 144 -22.77 -4.42 1.72
N ALA A 145 -23.96 -5.01 1.77
CA ALA A 145 -24.55 -5.50 3.03
C ALA A 145 -23.68 -6.60 3.68
N SER A 146 -23.14 -7.50 2.86
CA SER A 146 -22.22 -8.56 3.25
C SER A 146 -20.91 -7.99 3.84
N LEU A 147 -20.35 -6.95 3.21
CA LEU A 147 -19.15 -6.25 3.70
C LEU A 147 -19.43 -5.50 4.99
N LEU A 148 -20.55 -4.78 5.07
CA LEU A 148 -20.97 -4.04 6.26
C LEU A 148 -20.99 -4.95 7.48
N ALA A 149 -21.65 -6.11 7.36
CA ALA A 149 -21.74 -7.11 8.42
C ALA A 149 -20.37 -7.71 8.85
N ARG A 150 -19.35 -7.68 7.98
CA ARG A 150 -17.99 -8.13 8.33
C ARG A 150 -17.16 -7.03 8.98
N THR A 151 -17.39 -5.77 8.61
CA THR A 151 -16.64 -4.62 9.09
C THR A 151 -17.11 -4.05 10.43
N THR A 152 -18.35 -4.33 10.83
CA THR A 152 -18.93 -3.91 12.12
C THR A 152 -18.82 -5.00 13.20
N ARG A 153 -18.46 -6.23 12.83
CA ARG A 153 -18.15 -7.25 13.84
C ARG A 153 -16.89 -6.83 14.61
N PRO A 154 -16.87 -7.00 15.95
CA PRO A 154 -15.66 -6.74 16.71
C PRO A 154 -14.51 -7.56 16.13
N THR A 155 -13.50 -6.87 15.61
CA THR A 155 -12.28 -7.49 15.11
C THR A 155 -11.67 -8.29 16.25
N ARG A 156 -11.56 -9.61 16.10
CA ARG A 156 -10.75 -10.41 17.01
C ARG A 156 -9.34 -9.79 16.98
N PRO A 157 -8.68 -9.51 18.12
CA PRO A 157 -7.41 -8.82 18.08
C PRO A 157 -6.45 -9.56 17.15
N ALA A 158 -5.88 -8.81 16.20
CA ALA A 158 -4.70 -9.23 15.49
C ALA A 158 -3.61 -9.59 16.52
N ARG A 159 -2.70 -10.49 16.12
CA ARG A 159 -1.58 -11.08 16.88
C ARG A 159 -1.14 -10.22 18.08
N PRO A 160 -1.00 -10.78 19.30
CA PRO A 160 -0.85 -9.98 20.51
C PRO A 160 0.35 -9.04 20.41
N ALA A 161 0.10 -7.73 20.56
CA ALA A 161 1.12 -6.77 20.92
C ALA A 161 1.74 -7.15 22.27
N ARG A 162 3.05 -6.90 22.42
CA ARG A 162 3.86 -7.17 23.63
C ARG A 162 3.13 -6.71 24.91
N PRO A 163 3.18 -7.49 26.00
CA PRO A 163 2.46 -7.14 27.23
C PRO A 163 3.09 -5.91 27.89
N ALA A 164 2.29 -4.86 28.05
CA ALA A 164 2.56 -3.81 29.03
C ALA A 164 2.29 -4.34 30.46
N ARG A 165 3.10 -3.90 31.42
CA ARG A 165 2.98 -4.26 32.86
C ARG A 165 1.62 -3.81 33.43
N PRO A 166 1.06 -4.54 34.42
CA PRO A 166 -0.24 -4.21 34.99
C PRO A 166 -0.12 -2.98 35.91
N ALA A 167 -1.04 -2.04 35.76
CA ALA A 167 -1.30 -0.99 36.73
C ALA A 167 -2.75 -1.10 37.24
N GLY A 168 -2.87 -0.85 38.55
CA GLY A 168 -4.03 -0.68 39.43
C GLY A 168 -5.44 -0.67 38.84
N LYS A 169 -6.29 -1.48 39.47
CA LYS A 169 -7.75 -1.38 39.51
C LYS A 169 -8.15 -0.09 40.22
N ASP A 170 -9.22 0.58 39.76
CA ASP A 170 -10.29 1.12 40.62
C ASP A 170 -11.52 1.57 39.78
N ASP A 171 -12.64 0.99 40.19
CA ASP A 171 -14.09 1.27 40.15
C ASP A 171 -14.74 2.37 39.27
N ALA A 172 -15.71 1.87 38.47
CA ALA A 172 -17.09 2.30 38.22
C ALA A 172 -17.51 3.78 38.32
N ASP A 173 -18.09 4.28 37.22
CA ASP A 173 -19.42 4.90 37.26
C ASP A 173 -20.15 4.66 35.93
N GLY A 174 -21.44 4.35 36.03
CA GLY A 174 -22.33 4.05 34.91
C GLY A 174 -22.98 5.32 34.38
N THR A 175 -22.99 5.47 33.07
CA THR A 175 -23.87 6.43 32.41
C THR A 175 -24.48 5.72 31.21
N GLU A 176 -25.81 5.59 31.23
CA GLU A 176 -26.61 5.04 30.14
C GLU A 176 -26.32 5.83 28.86
N SER A 177 -25.62 5.20 27.91
CA SER A 177 -25.37 5.74 26.57
C SER A 177 -26.60 5.52 25.70
N THR A 178 -26.99 6.58 25.00
CA THR A 178 -27.99 6.56 23.94
C THR A 178 -27.49 5.68 22.78
N ASP A 179 -28.06 4.49 22.62
CA ASP A 179 -27.67 3.47 21.64
C ASP A 179 -27.73 3.93 20.16
N ASP A 180 -28.40 5.05 19.85
CA ASP A 180 -28.56 5.56 18.48
C ASP A 180 -27.34 6.32 17.93
N GLU A 181 -26.51 6.95 18.78
CA GLU A 181 -25.29 7.65 18.34
C GLU A 181 -24.14 6.66 18.04
N ASP A 182 -24.06 5.56 18.80
CA ASP A 182 -23.02 4.53 18.67
C ASP A 182 -23.16 3.72 17.37
N GLY A 183 -24.40 3.37 16.98
CA GLY A 183 -24.67 2.65 15.72
C GLY A 183 -24.41 3.47 14.45
N THR A 184 -24.58 4.79 14.52
CA THR A 184 -24.32 5.69 13.37
C THR A 184 -22.82 5.89 13.16
N ASP A 185 -22.02 5.94 14.24
CA ASP A 185 -20.57 6.05 14.15
C ASP A 185 -19.93 4.78 13.57
N ASP A 186 -20.37 3.60 14.02
CA ASP A 186 -19.83 2.32 13.53
C ASP A 186 -20.15 2.09 12.05
N THR A 187 -21.34 2.48 11.58
CA THR A 187 -21.71 2.39 10.16
C THR A 187 -20.93 3.39 9.28
N GLU A 188 -20.66 4.61 9.74
CA GLU A 188 -19.81 5.57 9.01
C GLU A 188 -18.35 5.08 8.95
N ALA A 189 -17.84 4.49 10.03
CA ALA A 189 -16.50 3.87 10.07
C ALA A 189 -16.40 2.66 9.13
N ALA A 190 -17.41 1.77 9.15
CA ALA A 190 -17.52 0.66 8.21
C ALA A 190 -17.55 1.13 6.75
N ALA A 191 -18.33 2.18 6.44
CA ALA A 191 -18.36 2.77 5.10
C ALA A 191 -16.97 3.25 4.65
N GLN A 192 -16.17 3.87 5.54
CA GLN A 192 -14.80 4.27 5.19
C GLN A 192 -13.90 3.07 4.92
N ARG A 193 -13.97 2.01 5.74
CA ARG A 193 -13.18 0.77 5.53
C ARG A 193 -13.53 0.11 4.19
N ILE A 194 -14.82 -0.04 3.88
CA ILE A 194 -15.29 -0.56 2.59
C ILE A 194 -14.81 0.34 1.45
N GLY A 195 -14.97 1.66 1.61
CA GLY A 195 -14.52 2.65 0.63
C GLY A 195 -13.02 2.61 0.37
N LEU A 196 -12.18 2.29 1.36
CA LEU A 196 -10.74 2.09 1.17
C LEU A 196 -10.45 0.88 0.29
N LEU A 197 -11.08 -0.27 0.59
CA LEU A 197 -10.90 -1.51 -0.18
C LEU A 197 -11.34 -1.35 -1.64
N VAL A 198 -12.53 -0.78 -1.86
CA VAL A 198 -13.08 -0.56 -3.21
C VAL A 198 -12.20 0.40 -4.01
N GLN A 199 -11.72 1.49 -3.40
CA GLN A 199 -10.86 2.46 -4.10
C GLN A 199 -9.45 1.93 -4.38
N ALA A 200 -8.96 0.95 -3.59
CA ALA A 200 -7.67 0.32 -3.84
C ALA A 200 -7.72 -0.74 -4.97
N CYS A 201 -8.86 -1.42 -5.12
CA CYS A 201 -9.09 -2.55 -6.01
C CYS A 201 -8.64 -2.32 -7.47
N ASP A 202 -9.44 -1.61 -8.27
CA ASP A 202 -9.15 -1.40 -9.69
C ASP A 202 -7.94 -0.49 -9.91
N ALA A 203 -7.77 0.55 -9.08
CA ALA A 203 -6.72 1.53 -9.26
C ALA A 203 -5.31 0.92 -9.13
N THR A 204 -5.11 0.03 -8.14
CA THR A 204 -3.82 -0.64 -7.92
C THR A 204 -3.59 -1.73 -8.96
N ALA A 205 -4.61 -2.54 -9.29
CA ALA A 205 -4.49 -3.57 -10.32
C ALA A 205 -4.13 -2.97 -11.69
N ARG A 206 -4.74 -1.84 -12.06
CA ARG A 206 -4.40 -1.12 -13.30
C ARG A 206 -3.01 -0.53 -13.28
N LEU A 207 -2.53 -0.04 -12.12
CA LEU A 207 -1.14 0.42 -11.99
C LEU A 207 -0.15 -0.71 -12.30
N VAL A 208 -0.40 -1.91 -11.75
CA VAL A 208 0.41 -3.10 -12.01
C VAL A 208 0.35 -3.50 -13.49
N GLU A 209 -0.84 -3.50 -14.09
CA GLU A 209 -1.02 -3.78 -15.51
C GLU A 209 -0.20 -2.83 -16.40
N HIS A 210 -0.28 -1.53 -16.12
CA HIS A 210 0.45 -0.50 -16.87
C HIS A 210 1.97 -0.68 -16.70
N ALA A 211 2.43 -1.02 -15.50
CA ALA A 211 3.84 -1.28 -15.24
C ALA A 211 4.36 -2.53 -15.96
N ARG A 212 3.60 -3.63 -15.98
CA ARG A 212 3.94 -4.83 -16.77
C ARG A 212 4.03 -4.52 -18.26
N ARG A 213 3.12 -3.68 -18.77
CA ARG A 213 3.14 -3.23 -20.17
C ARG A 213 4.37 -2.40 -20.50
N ALA A 214 4.80 -1.54 -19.57
CA ALA A 214 5.99 -0.71 -19.72
C ALA A 214 7.31 -1.51 -19.60
N ALA A 215 7.30 -2.63 -18.87
CA ALA A 215 8.48 -3.46 -18.60
C ALA A 215 8.23 -4.95 -18.94
N PRO A 216 8.01 -5.29 -20.22
CA PRO A 216 7.66 -6.66 -20.63
C PRO A 216 8.78 -7.69 -20.40
N ASN A 217 10.00 -7.23 -20.15
CA ASN A 217 11.18 -8.07 -19.94
C ASN A 217 11.62 -8.15 -18.46
N GLY A 218 10.74 -7.79 -17.53
CA GLY A 218 11.05 -7.75 -16.09
C GLY A 218 11.47 -6.36 -15.60
N LEU A 219 11.83 -6.26 -14.33
CA LEU A 219 12.08 -4.97 -13.68
C LEU A 219 13.34 -4.28 -14.24
N PRO A 220 13.32 -2.94 -14.39
CA PRO A 220 14.51 -2.19 -14.82
C PRO A 220 15.57 -2.16 -13.72
N PRO A 221 16.82 -1.75 -14.03
CA PRO A 221 17.79 -1.37 -13.01
C PRO A 221 17.20 -0.34 -12.05
N GLY A 222 17.31 -0.58 -10.74
CA GLY A 222 16.66 0.23 -9.70
C GLY A 222 15.27 -0.28 -9.27
N GLY A 223 14.74 -1.31 -9.92
CA GLY A 223 13.61 -2.10 -9.43
C GLY A 223 12.22 -1.47 -9.65
N ALA A 224 11.24 -2.00 -8.93
CA ALA A 224 9.83 -1.65 -9.08
C ALA A 224 9.53 -0.17 -8.79
N ASP A 225 10.24 0.45 -7.85
CA ASP A 225 9.99 1.85 -7.46
C ASP A 225 10.31 2.83 -8.60
N VAL A 226 11.42 2.59 -9.33
CA VAL A 226 11.80 3.37 -10.52
C VAL A 226 10.77 3.20 -11.62
N LEU A 227 10.34 1.96 -11.89
CA LEU A 227 9.31 1.67 -12.88
C LEU A 227 7.98 2.34 -12.55
N LEU A 228 7.52 2.23 -11.30
CA LEU A 228 6.26 2.82 -10.86
C LEU A 228 6.28 4.35 -10.89
N ALA A 229 7.40 4.97 -10.53
CA ALA A 229 7.55 6.42 -10.64
C ALA A 229 7.41 6.89 -12.10
N GLU A 230 8.00 6.16 -13.05
CA GLU A 230 7.88 6.44 -14.49
C GLU A 230 6.46 6.20 -15.00
N VAL A 231 5.83 5.08 -14.65
CA VAL A 231 4.45 4.74 -15.06
C VAL A 231 3.46 5.76 -14.54
N LEU A 232 3.55 6.17 -13.28
CA LEU A 232 2.69 7.20 -12.70
C LEU A 232 2.83 8.57 -13.38
N ARG A 233 3.95 8.80 -14.07
CA ARG A 233 4.20 10.01 -14.84
C ARG A 233 3.68 9.89 -16.27
N GLN A 234 3.92 8.78 -16.95
CA GLN A 234 3.65 8.61 -18.39
C GLN A 234 2.28 8.00 -18.70
N ASP A 235 1.89 6.97 -17.95
CA ASP A 235 0.67 6.20 -18.18
C ASP A 235 0.01 5.86 -16.83
N PRO A 236 -0.44 6.87 -16.06
CA PRO A 236 -1.06 6.62 -14.77
C PRO A 236 -2.41 5.90 -14.93
N PRO A 237 -2.80 5.03 -13.98
CA PRO A 237 -4.09 4.30 -14.04
C PRO A 237 -5.29 5.24 -13.99
N VAL A 238 -5.12 6.45 -13.44
CA VAL A 238 -6.10 7.53 -13.44
C VAL A 238 -5.54 8.65 -14.31
N THR A 239 -6.15 8.89 -15.47
CA THR A 239 -5.70 9.89 -16.44
C THR A 239 -6.47 11.20 -16.38
N VAL A 240 -7.72 11.18 -15.88
CA VAL A 240 -8.57 12.37 -15.73
C VAL A 240 -9.26 12.37 -14.38
N LEU A 241 -9.12 13.47 -13.65
CA LEU A 241 -9.88 13.75 -12.43
C LEU A 241 -11.02 14.73 -12.72
N ARG A 242 -12.16 14.57 -12.05
CA ARG A 242 -13.31 15.48 -12.13
C ARG A 242 -13.39 16.32 -10.86
N ARG A 243 -13.71 17.61 -11.01
CA ARG A 243 -14.08 18.49 -9.90
C ARG A 243 -15.36 19.24 -10.22
N ARG A 244 -16.26 19.30 -9.25
CA ARG A 244 -17.48 20.12 -9.28
C ARG A 244 -17.29 21.33 -8.38
N ALA A 245 -17.67 22.50 -8.89
CA ALA A 245 -17.67 23.73 -8.12
C ALA A 245 -18.87 23.76 -7.16
N LEU A 246 -18.63 23.95 -5.86
CA LEU A 246 -19.69 24.10 -4.84
C LEU A 246 -20.32 25.49 -4.85
N ALA A 247 -19.56 26.50 -5.28
CA ALA A 247 -20.00 27.87 -5.47
C ALA A 247 -19.22 28.46 -6.66
N ASP A 248 -19.62 29.65 -7.11
CA ASP A 248 -18.85 30.40 -8.11
C ASP A 248 -17.39 30.55 -7.63
N ALA A 249 -16.45 30.13 -8.48
CA ALA A 249 -15.04 30.05 -8.11
C ALA A 249 -14.16 30.48 -9.29
N ARG A 250 -13.07 31.17 -8.98
CA ARG A 250 -12.05 31.54 -9.95
C ARG A 250 -10.74 30.85 -9.62
N VAL A 251 -10.22 30.05 -10.54
CA VAL A 251 -8.95 29.31 -10.37
C VAL A 251 -8.07 29.55 -11.59
N GLY A 252 -6.99 30.31 -11.41
CA GLY A 252 -6.16 30.77 -12.52
C GLY A 252 -7.00 31.56 -13.53
N GLY A 253 -7.01 31.10 -14.78
CA GLY A 253 -7.82 31.66 -15.86
C GLY A 253 -9.25 31.11 -15.97
N LEU A 254 -9.67 30.20 -15.09
CA LEU A 254 -10.99 29.56 -15.12
C LEU A 254 -11.97 30.30 -14.21
N ASP A 255 -13.11 30.72 -14.77
CA ASP A 255 -14.27 31.21 -14.03
C ASP A 255 -15.37 30.14 -14.07
N LEU A 256 -15.57 29.43 -12.96
CA LEU A 256 -16.52 28.32 -12.84
C LEU A 256 -17.76 28.76 -12.09
N ARG A 257 -18.94 28.37 -12.57
CA ARG A 257 -20.21 28.59 -11.85
C ARG A 257 -20.48 27.48 -10.85
N ALA A 258 -21.26 27.77 -9.82
CA ALA A 258 -21.78 26.76 -8.89
C ALA A 258 -22.42 25.60 -9.67
N GLY A 259 -22.01 24.37 -9.36
CA GLY A 259 -22.42 23.14 -10.05
C GLY A 259 -21.66 22.83 -11.33
N GLU A 260 -20.82 23.71 -11.86
CA GLU A 260 -20.02 23.42 -13.06
C GLU A 260 -18.94 22.37 -12.78
N VAL A 261 -18.65 21.53 -13.78
CA VAL A 261 -17.62 20.48 -13.71
C VAL A 261 -16.42 20.87 -14.55
N VAL A 262 -15.23 20.80 -13.94
CA VAL A 262 -13.93 20.92 -14.62
C VAL A 262 -13.22 19.57 -14.62
N LEU A 263 -12.58 19.25 -15.75
CA LEU A 263 -11.77 18.05 -15.95
C LEU A 263 -10.28 18.41 -15.80
N VAL A 264 -9.55 17.66 -14.99
CA VAL A 264 -8.11 17.77 -14.83
C VAL A 264 -7.46 16.57 -15.52
N ASP A 265 -6.78 16.81 -16.63
CA ASP A 265 -6.06 15.78 -17.39
C ASP A 265 -4.67 15.58 -16.77
N VAL A 266 -4.56 14.64 -15.83
CA VAL A 266 -3.36 14.47 -15.02
C VAL A 266 -2.21 13.84 -15.79
N ALA A 267 -2.51 13.08 -16.85
CA ALA A 267 -1.50 12.53 -17.75
C ALA A 267 -0.91 13.65 -18.63
N ALA A 268 -1.76 14.50 -19.22
CA ALA A 268 -1.27 15.64 -19.99
C ALA A 268 -0.56 16.69 -19.13
N ALA A 269 -0.96 16.82 -17.86
CA ALA A 269 -0.37 17.74 -16.89
C ALA A 269 0.87 17.19 -16.18
N ALA A 270 1.34 15.97 -16.51
CA ALA A 270 2.49 15.38 -15.84
C ALA A 270 3.73 16.28 -16.01
N PRO A 271 4.44 16.63 -14.91
CA PRO A 271 5.65 17.42 -15.03
C PRO A 271 6.74 16.62 -15.75
N ASP A 272 7.56 17.32 -16.53
CA ASP A 272 8.82 16.75 -17.03
C ASP A 272 9.66 16.25 -15.85
N ALA A 273 10.45 15.20 -16.07
CA ALA A 273 11.36 14.70 -15.05
C ALA A 273 12.31 15.83 -14.62
N PRO A 274 12.49 16.09 -13.31
CA PRO A 274 13.45 17.08 -12.86
C PRO A 274 14.86 16.67 -13.34
N ALA A 275 15.59 17.61 -13.93
CA ALA A 275 16.90 17.34 -14.54
C ALA A 275 17.90 16.69 -13.57
N ASP A 276 17.74 16.90 -12.26
CA ASP A 276 18.72 16.53 -11.23
C ASP A 276 18.14 15.78 -10.02
N GLY A 277 16.96 15.15 -10.14
CA GLY A 277 16.40 14.31 -9.05
C GLY A 277 16.14 15.06 -7.73
N ALA A 278 15.93 16.38 -7.79
CA ALA A 278 15.69 17.21 -6.61
C ALA A 278 14.45 16.68 -5.83
N PRO A 279 14.58 16.41 -4.52
CA PRO A 279 13.52 15.78 -3.72
C PRO A 279 12.23 16.62 -3.61
N ASP A 280 12.32 17.93 -3.86
CA ASP A 280 11.20 18.89 -3.79
C ASP A 280 10.61 19.28 -5.17
N GLY A 281 10.93 18.51 -6.23
CA GLY A 281 10.38 18.73 -7.56
C GLY A 281 8.87 18.48 -7.67
N PRO A 282 8.20 18.99 -8.72
CA PRO A 282 6.77 18.79 -8.93
C PRO A 282 6.44 17.28 -9.04
N ALA A 283 5.56 16.79 -8.15
CA ALA A 283 5.15 15.39 -8.12
C ALA A 283 4.00 15.10 -9.12
N PRO A 284 3.92 13.87 -9.68
CA PRO A 284 2.80 13.46 -10.53
C PRO A 284 1.43 13.60 -9.85
N LEU A 285 0.44 14.08 -10.59
CA LEU A 285 -0.92 14.37 -10.09
C LEU A 285 -1.87 13.17 -10.12
N ALA A 286 -1.38 11.97 -10.47
CA ALA A 286 -2.17 10.73 -10.54
C ALA A 286 -2.87 10.37 -9.21
N PHE A 287 -2.27 10.74 -8.08
CA PHE A 287 -2.86 10.58 -6.74
C PHE A 287 -3.64 11.82 -6.27
N GLY A 288 -3.90 12.78 -7.16
CA GLY A 288 -4.52 14.04 -6.82
C GLY A 288 -3.62 14.94 -5.97
N ALA A 289 -4.22 15.99 -5.43
CA ALA A 289 -3.52 17.06 -4.74
C ALA A 289 -4.47 17.75 -3.73
N GLY A 290 -3.93 18.52 -2.80
CA GLY A 290 -4.72 19.32 -1.87
C GLY A 290 -5.59 18.51 -0.89
N PRO A 291 -6.77 19.04 -0.51
CA PRO A 291 -7.69 18.40 0.45
C PRO A 291 -8.17 17.02 0.03
N HIS A 292 -8.20 16.74 -1.27
CA HIS A 292 -8.64 15.47 -1.86
C HIS A 292 -7.48 14.62 -2.41
N ARG A 293 -6.24 14.89 -1.98
CA ARG A 293 -5.11 14.00 -2.28
C ARG A 293 -5.40 12.59 -1.77
N CYS A 294 -5.05 11.57 -2.54
CA CYS A 294 -5.28 10.18 -2.15
C CYS A 294 -4.52 9.87 -0.85
N PRO A 295 -5.22 9.46 0.23
CA PRO A 295 -4.55 9.12 1.48
C PRO A 295 -3.79 7.78 1.39
N GLY A 296 -4.20 6.87 0.48
CA GLY A 296 -3.62 5.54 0.33
C GLY A 296 -2.45 5.43 -0.65
N ARG A 297 -1.78 6.53 -1.02
CA ARG A 297 -0.70 6.53 -2.02
C ARG A 297 0.41 5.55 -1.68
N ALA A 298 0.88 5.57 -0.42
CA ALA A 298 2.01 4.74 -0.01
C ALA A 298 1.67 3.24 -0.08
N GLN A 299 0.46 2.87 0.38
CA GLN A 299 -0.05 1.50 0.35
C GLN A 299 -0.26 1.01 -1.09
N ALA A 300 -0.85 1.82 -1.96
CA ALA A 300 -1.07 1.45 -3.37
C ALA A 300 0.25 1.22 -4.12
N VAL A 301 1.25 2.10 -3.94
CA VAL A 301 2.57 1.94 -4.56
C VAL A 301 3.30 0.72 -4.00
N ALA A 302 3.21 0.48 -2.69
CA ALA A 302 3.81 -0.70 -2.07
C ALA A 302 3.21 -2.02 -2.57
N LEU A 303 1.88 -2.12 -2.62
CA LEU A 303 1.18 -3.29 -3.16
C LEU A 303 1.56 -3.53 -4.62
N ALA A 304 1.57 -2.47 -5.45
CA ALA A 304 1.96 -2.58 -6.84
C ALA A 304 3.42 -3.02 -6.99
N ALA A 305 4.33 -2.48 -6.18
CA ALA A 305 5.74 -2.87 -6.19
C ALA A 305 5.91 -4.34 -5.83
N GLY A 306 5.23 -4.80 -4.79
CA GLY A 306 5.27 -6.20 -4.37
C GLY A 306 4.73 -7.15 -5.44
N LEU A 307 3.61 -6.79 -6.10
CA LEU A 307 3.05 -7.60 -7.20
C LEU A 307 3.96 -7.65 -8.42
N LEU A 308 4.76 -6.61 -8.69
CA LEU A 308 5.77 -6.63 -9.76
C LEU A 308 7.01 -7.45 -9.35
N GLU A 309 7.45 -7.34 -8.10
CA GLU A 309 8.55 -8.15 -7.54
C GLU A 309 8.20 -9.63 -7.49
N ARG A 310 6.93 -9.98 -7.24
CA ARG A 310 6.41 -11.36 -7.34
C ARG A 310 6.70 -11.98 -8.70
N ASP A 311 6.58 -11.17 -9.76
CA ASP A 311 6.75 -11.62 -11.14
C ASP A 311 8.24 -11.82 -11.48
N ASP A 312 9.16 -11.21 -10.72
CA ASP A 312 10.62 -11.24 -10.91
C ASP A 312 11.38 -11.60 -9.62
N PRO A 313 11.52 -12.91 -9.30
CA PRO A 313 12.14 -13.37 -8.06
C PRO A 313 13.61 -12.97 -7.92
N ALA A 314 14.33 -12.82 -9.04
CA ALA A 314 15.72 -12.39 -9.05
C ALA A 314 15.84 -10.91 -8.66
N ALA A 315 14.99 -10.04 -9.24
CA ALA A 315 14.91 -8.64 -8.86
C ALA A 315 14.46 -8.46 -7.41
N GLN A 316 13.62 -9.36 -6.89
CA GLN A 316 13.19 -9.32 -5.50
C GLN A 316 14.37 -9.47 -4.52
N VAL A 317 15.25 -10.46 -4.72
CA VAL A 317 16.41 -10.68 -3.85
C VAL A 317 17.43 -9.56 -3.99
N THR A 318 17.76 -9.16 -5.23
CA THR A 318 18.74 -8.08 -5.47
C THR A 318 18.24 -6.72 -4.98
N GLY A 319 16.95 -6.44 -5.13
CA GLY A 319 16.30 -5.25 -4.59
C GLY A 319 16.34 -5.20 -3.07
N ALA A 320 16.05 -6.31 -2.38
CA ALA A 320 16.15 -6.39 -0.92
C ALA A 320 17.58 -6.19 -0.41
N VAL A 321 18.59 -6.74 -1.12
CA VAL A 321 20.00 -6.47 -0.83
C VAL A 321 20.32 -4.98 -0.96
N ALA A 322 19.89 -4.33 -2.04
CA ALA A 322 20.13 -2.91 -2.26
C ALA A 322 19.49 -2.05 -1.15
N ARG A 323 18.21 -2.30 -0.82
CA ARG A 323 17.50 -1.59 0.26
C ARG A 323 18.16 -1.77 1.62
N ALA A 324 18.61 -3.00 1.92
CA ALA A 324 19.32 -3.28 3.17
C ALA A 324 20.65 -2.52 3.26
N LEU A 325 21.40 -2.44 2.16
CA LEU A 325 22.66 -1.67 2.09
C LEU A 325 22.44 -0.15 2.17
N ASP A 326 21.34 0.36 1.62
CA ASP A 326 20.95 1.77 1.73
C ASP A 326 20.61 2.15 3.18
N LEU A 327 19.91 1.28 3.91
CA LEU A 327 19.73 1.45 5.36
C LEU A 327 21.07 1.33 6.10
N ALA A 328 21.89 0.33 5.76
CA ALA A 328 23.19 0.11 6.38
C ALA A 328 24.14 1.30 6.25
N ALA A 329 24.02 2.07 5.15
CA ALA A 329 24.79 3.30 4.98
C ALA A 329 24.57 4.32 6.12
N THR A 330 23.38 4.31 6.73
CA THR A 330 23.04 5.19 7.86
C THR A 330 23.57 4.69 9.20
N TRP A 331 23.94 3.41 9.31
CA TRP A 331 24.36 2.78 10.57
C TRP A 331 25.76 3.16 11.01
N THR A 332 26.55 3.79 10.12
CA THR A 332 27.84 4.39 10.48
C THR A 332 27.73 5.48 11.56
N ALA A 333 26.53 6.02 11.74
CA ALA A 333 26.18 6.98 12.80
C ALA A 333 25.49 6.33 14.01
N TRP A 334 25.44 4.99 14.11
CA TRP A 334 24.81 4.30 15.22
C TRP A 334 25.52 4.60 16.56
N ASP A 335 24.75 4.85 17.60
CA ASP A 335 25.24 5.30 18.92
C ASP A 335 25.71 4.17 19.84
N GLY A 336 25.75 2.93 19.32
CA GLY A 336 26.12 1.73 20.06
C GLY A 336 25.00 1.14 20.93
N ARG A 337 23.78 1.72 20.93
CA ARG A 337 22.65 1.19 21.70
C ARG A 337 21.88 0.13 20.91
N PRO A 338 21.81 -1.13 21.38
CA PRO A 338 21.04 -2.17 20.70
C PRO A 338 19.54 -1.84 20.68
N LEU A 339 18.87 -2.24 19.60
CA LEU A 339 17.44 -2.04 19.42
C LEU A 339 16.68 -3.31 19.79
N ALA A 340 15.64 -3.18 20.62
CA ALA A 340 14.76 -4.29 20.97
C ALA A 340 13.51 -4.27 20.09
N VAL A 341 13.46 -5.18 19.11
CA VAL A 341 12.31 -5.37 18.21
C VAL A 341 11.74 -6.75 18.50
N ASP A 342 10.43 -6.82 18.75
CA ASP A 342 9.75 -8.02 19.26
C ASP A 342 10.42 -8.56 20.54
N ASP A 343 10.81 -9.84 20.54
CA ASP A 343 11.53 -10.57 21.57
C ASP A 343 13.05 -10.63 21.30
N ARG A 344 13.55 -9.84 20.35
CA ARG A 344 14.93 -9.91 19.86
C ARG A 344 15.69 -8.60 20.02
N VAL A 345 17.00 -8.74 20.15
CA VAL A 345 17.96 -7.63 20.15
C VAL A 345 18.59 -7.53 18.77
N HIS A 346 18.63 -6.32 18.22
CA HIS A 346 19.18 -6.00 16.91
C HIS A 346 20.30 -4.96 17.03
N THR A 347 21.33 -5.14 16.22
CA THR A 347 22.44 -4.21 16.03
C THR A 347 22.80 -4.20 14.54
N PRO A 348 23.50 -3.17 14.04
CA PRO A 348 23.95 -3.13 12.65
C PRO A 348 24.72 -4.40 12.22
N HIS A 349 25.70 -4.84 13.01
CA HIS A 349 26.48 -6.04 12.73
C HIS A 349 25.64 -7.32 12.73
N LYS A 350 24.73 -7.46 13.70
CA LYS A 350 23.81 -8.60 13.71
C LYS A 350 22.92 -8.61 12.47
N ALA A 351 22.42 -7.44 12.04
CA ALA A 351 21.60 -7.35 10.84
C ALA A 351 22.37 -7.78 9.59
N ILE A 352 23.58 -7.25 9.35
CA ILE A 352 24.43 -7.66 8.22
C ILE A 352 24.72 -9.16 8.26
N ARG A 353 25.07 -9.69 9.43
CA ARG A 353 25.31 -11.13 9.60
C ARG A 353 24.07 -11.95 9.27
N ARG A 354 22.89 -11.60 9.80
CA ARG A 354 21.65 -12.34 9.54
C ARG A 354 21.18 -12.25 8.09
N ILE A 355 21.43 -11.12 7.43
CA ILE A 355 21.19 -10.98 5.99
C ILE A 355 22.08 -11.94 5.20
N ALA A 356 23.38 -11.98 5.50
CA ALA A 356 24.31 -12.89 4.85
C ALA A 356 23.94 -14.37 5.12
N ASP A 357 23.63 -14.73 6.37
CA ASP A 357 23.19 -16.07 6.76
C ASP A 357 21.96 -16.49 5.94
N HIS A 358 20.91 -15.66 5.90
CA HIS A 358 19.67 -15.95 5.16
C HIS A 358 19.90 -16.16 3.66
N LEU A 359 20.75 -15.34 3.04
CA LEU A 359 21.14 -15.51 1.64
C LEU A 359 21.87 -16.84 1.42
N VAL A 360 22.76 -17.23 2.32
CA VAL A 360 23.55 -18.46 2.17
C VAL A 360 22.71 -19.71 2.46
N ASP A 361 21.94 -19.70 3.55
CA ASP A 361 21.14 -20.83 4.02
C ASP A 361 20.13 -21.25 2.95
N HIS A 362 19.38 -20.31 2.41
CA HIS A 362 18.37 -20.61 1.38
C HIS A 362 18.96 -20.81 -0.01
N LEU A 363 20.18 -20.29 -0.29
CA LEU A 363 20.90 -20.67 -1.50
C LEU A 363 21.34 -22.13 -1.42
N ALA A 364 21.83 -22.57 -0.26
CA ALA A 364 22.16 -23.97 -0.02
C ALA A 364 20.92 -24.88 -0.10
N GLU A 365 19.77 -24.43 0.41
CA GLU A 365 18.48 -25.11 0.25
C GLU A 365 18.11 -25.26 -1.24
N LEU A 366 18.16 -24.17 -2.01
CA LEU A 366 17.86 -24.16 -3.44
C LEU A 366 18.77 -25.12 -4.21
N GLU A 367 20.08 -25.05 -3.99
CA GLU A 367 21.08 -25.90 -4.65
C GLU A 367 20.93 -27.38 -4.27
N ALA A 368 20.61 -27.69 -3.01
CA ALA A 368 20.32 -29.06 -2.58
C ALA A 368 19.10 -29.62 -3.32
N ARG A 369 17.99 -28.86 -3.34
CA ARG A 369 16.74 -29.26 -4.00
C ARG A 369 16.92 -29.42 -5.52
N MET A 370 17.65 -28.51 -6.15
CA MET A 370 18.00 -28.60 -7.57
C MET A 370 18.83 -29.84 -7.91
N ALA A 371 19.70 -30.27 -6.99
CA ALA A 371 20.49 -31.48 -7.15
C ALA A 371 19.78 -32.76 -6.68
N GLY A 372 18.49 -32.69 -6.32
CA GLY A 372 17.71 -33.84 -5.83
C GLY A 372 18.13 -34.33 -4.44
N ARG A 373 18.83 -33.50 -3.66
CA ARG A 373 19.24 -33.80 -2.28
C ARG A 373 18.25 -33.17 -1.28
N GLU A 374 18.17 -33.78 -0.10
CA GLU A 374 17.47 -33.16 1.03
C GLU A 374 18.28 -31.97 1.55
N PRO A 375 17.64 -30.79 1.77
CA PRO A 375 18.30 -29.66 2.42
C PRO A 375 18.83 -30.02 3.80
N GLN A 376 20.01 -29.50 4.15
CA GLN A 376 20.51 -29.65 5.50
C GLN A 376 19.78 -28.68 6.44
N PRO A 377 19.27 -29.15 7.60
CA PRO A 377 18.62 -28.27 8.56
C PRO A 377 19.59 -27.24 9.16
N ASP A 378 19.13 -26.00 9.34
CA ASP A 378 19.83 -25.02 10.16
C ASP A 378 19.65 -25.36 11.65
N HIS A 379 20.76 -25.59 12.35
CA HIS A 379 20.80 -25.84 13.79
C HIS A 379 21.24 -24.62 14.60
N TRP A 380 21.68 -23.53 13.93
CA TRP A 380 22.39 -22.43 14.56
C TRP A 380 21.46 -21.37 15.18
N HIS A 381 20.14 -21.38 14.91
CA HIS A 381 19.15 -20.47 15.53
C HIS A 381 19.60 -19.00 15.65
N ALA A 382 20.39 -18.52 14.69
CA ALA A 382 21.29 -17.36 14.90
C ALA A 382 20.58 -16.04 15.20
N SER A 383 19.28 -15.97 14.91
CA SER A 383 18.44 -14.81 15.22
C SER A 383 18.22 -14.60 16.73
N ALA A 384 18.23 -15.67 17.52
CA ALA A 384 18.06 -15.61 18.98
C ALA A 384 19.33 -15.13 19.71
N THR A 385 20.48 -15.16 19.04
CA THR A 385 21.78 -14.86 19.64
C THR A 385 22.30 -13.49 19.21
N THR A 386 22.77 -12.72 20.18
CA THR A 386 23.57 -11.51 19.94
C THR A 386 24.93 -11.74 20.58
N THR A 387 25.98 -11.75 19.76
CA THR A 387 27.35 -12.05 20.16
C THR A 387 28.10 -10.77 20.56
N PRO A 388 29.26 -10.87 21.24
CA PRO A 388 30.09 -9.70 21.50
C PRO A 388 30.54 -8.96 20.24
N ALA A 389 30.76 -9.67 19.12
CA ALA A 389 31.11 -9.05 17.84
C ALA A 389 29.95 -8.19 17.29
N ASP A 390 28.71 -8.61 17.51
CA ASP A 390 27.53 -7.86 17.07
C ASP A 390 27.38 -6.50 17.80
N LEU A 391 28.07 -6.29 18.92
CA LEU A 391 28.03 -5.05 19.71
C LEU A 391 29.12 -4.04 19.34
N ALA A 392 30.02 -4.37 18.42
CA ALA A 392 31.05 -3.45 17.96
C ALA A 392 30.43 -2.23 17.24
N PRO A 393 31.09 -1.06 17.22
CA PRO A 393 30.70 0.04 16.35
C PRO A 393 30.62 -0.43 14.89
N PHE A 394 29.68 0.14 14.13
CA PHE A 394 29.56 -0.11 12.70
C PHE A 394 30.26 1.02 11.94
N THR A 395 31.34 0.69 11.25
CA THR A 395 32.25 1.66 10.62
C THR A 395 32.03 1.77 9.11
N ALA A 396 32.73 2.70 8.46
CA ALA A 396 32.71 2.82 7.00
C ALA A 396 33.33 1.60 6.32
N GLU A 397 34.34 0.99 6.95
CA GLU A 397 34.99 -0.24 6.50
C GLU A 397 34.03 -1.44 6.57
N ASP A 398 33.23 -1.54 7.64
CA ASP A 398 32.21 -2.59 7.77
C ASP A 398 31.13 -2.46 6.68
N LEU A 399 30.73 -1.22 6.36
CA LEU A 399 29.80 -0.95 5.27
C LEU A 399 30.38 -1.35 3.91
N ASP A 400 31.65 -1.02 3.64
CA ASP A 400 32.32 -1.38 2.38
C ASP A 400 32.43 -2.91 2.24
N GLU A 401 32.79 -3.60 3.32
CA GLU A 401 32.81 -5.05 3.37
C GLU A 401 31.42 -5.66 3.09
N ALA A 402 30.38 -5.12 3.74
CA ALA A 402 29.00 -5.56 3.54
C ALA A 402 28.56 -5.35 2.07
N ARG A 403 28.83 -4.17 1.48
CA ARG A 403 28.52 -3.88 0.07
C ARG A 403 29.21 -4.87 -0.84
N SER A 404 30.51 -5.08 -0.64
CA SER A 404 31.32 -6.01 -1.43
C SER A 404 30.72 -7.42 -1.41
N ARG A 405 30.39 -7.95 -0.24
CA ARG A 405 29.89 -9.33 -0.08
C ARG A 405 28.45 -9.51 -0.53
N LEU A 406 27.54 -8.67 -0.03
CA LEU A 406 26.11 -8.87 -0.21
C LEU A 406 25.68 -8.64 -1.67
N VAL A 407 26.29 -7.69 -2.38
CA VAL A 407 26.02 -7.48 -3.82
C VAL A 407 26.40 -8.72 -4.63
N ARG A 408 27.56 -9.34 -4.36
CA ARG A 408 27.95 -10.57 -5.07
C ARG A 408 27.03 -11.74 -4.75
N LEU A 409 26.62 -11.91 -3.49
CA LEU A 409 25.64 -12.94 -3.12
C LEU A 409 24.28 -12.69 -3.82
N GLY A 410 23.82 -11.44 -3.87
CA GLY A 410 22.63 -11.06 -4.61
C GLY A 410 22.72 -11.43 -6.11
N HIS A 411 23.88 -11.21 -6.75
CA HIS A 411 24.09 -11.62 -8.14
C HIS A 411 24.08 -13.14 -8.32
N VAL A 412 24.67 -13.92 -7.41
CA VAL A 412 24.59 -15.39 -7.46
C VAL A 412 23.13 -15.85 -7.41
N TRP A 413 22.33 -15.26 -6.53
CA TRP A 413 20.88 -15.51 -6.48
C TRP A 413 20.18 -15.15 -7.79
N ALA A 414 20.48 -13.97 -8.36
CA ALA A 414 19.89 -13.53 -9.61
C ALA A 414 20.23 -14.47 -10.78
N ASP A 415 21.50 -14.88 -10.91
CA ASP A 415 21.95 -15.82 -11.92
C ASP A 415 21.24 -17.17 -11.78
N ARG A 416 21.05 -17.65 -10.55
CA ARG A 416 20.35 -18.92 -10.29
C ARG A 416 18.87 -18.83 -10.60
N LEU A 417 18.16 -17.87 -10.03
CA LEU A 417 16.72 -17.71 -10.25
C LEU A 417 16.41 -17.41 -11.72
N GLY A 418 17.20 -16.55 -12.38
CA GLY A 418 17.04 -16.21 -13.79
C GLY A 418 17.34 -17.36 -14.77
N SER A 419 18.04 -18.41 -14.33
CA SER A 419 18.29 -19.61 -15.14
C SER A 419 17.12 -20.61 -15.13
N LEU A 420 16.13 -20.42 -14.26
CA LEU A 420 14.99 -21.32 -14.09
C LEU A 420 13.79 -20.84 -14.93
N SER A 421 13.04 -21.78 -15.50
CA SER A 421 11.74 -21.48 -16.10
C SER A 421 10.68 -21.17 -15.04
N ASP A 422 9.62 -20.44 -15.40
CA ASP A 422 8.47 -20.19 -14.51
C ASP A 422 7.90 -21.48 -13.91
N ALA A 423 7.80 -22.55 -14.72
CA ALA A 423 7.34 -23.84 -14.26
C ALA A 423 8.22 -24.43 -13.14
N GLN A 424 9.54 -24.21 -13.18
CA GLN A 424 10.47 -24.65 -12.13
C GLN A 424 10.42 -23.73 -10.91
N LEU A 425 10.23 -22.43 -11.12
CA LEU A 425 10.05 -21.45 -10.04
C LEU A 425 8.78 -21.71 -9.23
N ASP A 426 7.71 -22.14 -9.89
CA ASP A 426 6.39 -22.35 -9.27
C ASP A 426 6.19 -23.81 -8.79
N ARG A 427 6.73 -24.80 -9.52
CA ARG A 427 6.68 -26.23 -9.17
C ARG A 427 8.06 -26.77 -8.88
N SER A 428 8.66 -26.26 -7.83
CA SER A 428 10.03 -26.59 -7.44
C SER A 428 10.13 -27.98 -6.80
N PRO A 429 11.24 -28.72 -7.02
CA PRO A 429 11.44 -30.04 -6.45
C PRO A 429 11.54 -30.00 -4.91
N GLY A 430 11.14 -31.09 -4.27
CA GLY A 430 11.17 -31.24 -2.81
C GLY A 430 9.92 -30.71 -2.09
N ARG A 431 9.90 -30.83 -0.76
CA ARG A 431 8.85 -30.26 0.10
C ARG A 431 9.19 -28.80 0.44
N GLY A 432 8.18 -28.03 0.81
CA GLY A 432 8.34 -26.63 1.23
C GLY A 432 7.83 -25.64 0.19
N TRP A 433 8.28 -24.40 0.30
CA TRP A 433 7.91 -23.33 -0.62
C TRP A 433 8.42 -23.61 -2.05
N SER A 434 7.70 -23.10 -3.04
CA SER A 434 8.24 -22.96 -4.39
C SER A 434 9.44 -22.02 -4.37
N PHE A 435 10.33 -22.06 -5.36
CA PHE A 435 11.49 -21.18 -5.41
C PHE A 435 11.10 -19.71 -5.54
N ARG A 436 9.95 -19.41 -6.16
CA ARG A 436 9.37 -18.06 -6.14
C ARG A 436 9.05 -17.60 -4.72
N LEU A 437 8.37 -18.44 -3.95
CA LEU A 437 8.06 -18.14 -2.55
C LEU A 437 9.31 -18.15 -1.65
N LEU A 438 10.32 -18.96 -1.97
CA LEU A 438 11.61 -18.98 -1.28
C LEU A 438 12.35 -17.65 -1.48
N ALA A 439 12.42 -17.15 -2.72
CA ALA A 439 13.00 -15.84 -3.02
C ALA A 439 12.25 -14.73 -2.26
N ALA A 440 10.92 -14.82 -2.20
CA ALA A 440 10.11 -13.88 -1.43
C ALA A 440 10.37 -13.93 0.07
N HIS A 441 10.54 -15.13 0.62
CA HIS A 441 10.92 -15.31 2.02
C HIS A 441 12.31 -14.72 2.32
N VAL A 442 13.30 -14.96 1.47
CA VAL A 442 14.65 -14.41 1.62
C VAL A 442 14.62 -12.89 1.59
N ALA A 443 14.01 -12.31 0.56
CA ALA A 443 13.90 -10.86 0.43
C ALA A 443 13.16 -10.21 1.62
N GLY A 444 12.04 -10.79 2.05
CA GLY A 444 11.30 -10.31 3.22
C GLY A 444 12.10 -10.43 4.52
N SER A 445 12.91 -11.48 4.68
CA SER A 445 13.80 -11.63 5.83
C SER A 445 14.90 -10.58 5.85
N LEU A 446 15.45 -10.24 4.69
CA LEU A 446 16.43 -9.17 4.52
C LEU A 446 15.86 -7.81 4.93
N ASP A 447 14.68 -7.47 4.42
CA ASP A 447 13.96 -6.24 4.76
C ASP A 447 13.62 -6.19 6.26
N TYR A 448 13.23 -7.32 6.87
CA TYR A 448 13.00 -7.41 8.32
C TYR A 448 14.25 -7.08 9.14
N TYR A 449 15.40 -7.71 8.86
CA TYR A 449 16.61 -7.48 9.65
C TYR A 449 17.17 -6.06 9.48
N ALA A 450 17.14 -5.52 8.26
CA ALA A 450 17.56 -4.14 8.02
C ALA A 450 16.57 -3.15 8.65
N GLY A 451 15.27 -3.40 8.51
CA GLY A 451 14.19 -2.59 9.08
C GLY A 451 14.19 -2.56 10.61
N ALA A 452 14.57 -3.65 11.27
CA ALA A 452 14.69 -3.73 12.72
C ALA A 452 15.78 -2.81 13.30
N VAL A 453 16.80 -2.46 12.52
CA VAL A 453 17.79 -1.44 12.88
C VAL A 453 17.31 -0.04 12.44
N GLY A 454 16.71 0.06 11.26
CA GLY A 454 16.15 1.30 10.75
C GLY A 454 17.19 2.39 10.48
N ARG A 455 16.79 3.66 10.51
CA ARG A 455 17.72 4.81 10.43
C ARG A 455 18.01 5.34 11.85
N PRO A 456 19.27 5.38 12.31
CA PRO A 456 19.61 5.95 13.61
C PRO A 456 19.11 7.40 13.74
N GLY A 457 18.53 7.75 14.89
CA GLY A 457 18.04 9.11 15.18
C GLY A 457 16.60 9.43 14.76
N ALA A 458 15.91 8.55 14.02
CA ALA A 458 14.51 8.77 13.62
C ALA A 458 13.47 8.55 14.75
N GLY A 459 13.90 8.13 15.95
CA GLY A 459 13.03 7.75 17.07
C GLY A 459 12.98 8.72 18.26
N ALA A 460 13.58 9.92 18.17
CA ALA A 460 13.49 10.93 19.23
C ALA A 460 12.58 12.09 18.80
N GLY A 461 11.28 11.94 19.07
CA GLY A 461 10.39 13.10 19.20
C GLY A 461 10.84 14.00 20.38
N PRO A 462 10.41 15.26 20.44
CA PRO A 462 10.93 16.27 21.36
C PRO A 462 10.32 16.13 22.76
N GLU A 463 10.51 14.99 23.41
CA GLU A 463 10.13 14.81 24.82
C GLU A 463 11.33 14.21 25.56
N GLY A 464 12.06 15.04 26.29
CA GLY A 464 13.25 14.62 27.03
C GLY A 464 14.27 15.72 27.35
N ARG A 465 13.86 17.00 27.34
CA ARG A 465 14.55 18.05 28.07
C ARG A 465 13.54 18.77 28.95
N GLU A 466 13.39 18.26 30.16
CA GLU A 466 13.30 19.06 31.40
C GLU A 466 13.70 18.19 32.59
#